data_AF-A0A9X2KN71-F1
#
_entry.id   AF-A0A9X2KN71-F1
#
_cell.length_a   1.000
_cell.length_b   1.000
_cell.length_c   1.000
_cell.angle_alpha   90.00
_cell.angle_beta   90.00
_cell.angle_gamma   90.00
#
_symmetry.space_group_name_H-M   'P 1'
#
loop_
_entity.id
_entity.type
_entity.pdbx_description
1 polymer ?
#
loop_
_entity_poly.entity_id
_entity_poly.type
_entity_poly.pdbx_seq_one_letter_code
_entity_poly.pdbx_strand_id
1 'polypeptide(L)' 'MDDAAYFRRRAREERERAATCEDNPAALAHLRMADEYERRARHISMQLMSVPSQSEQGR' A
#
# COMPACT_ATOMS: atom_id res chain seq x y z
N MET A 1 -10.26 7.89 -5.46
CA MET A 1 -8.94 7.27 -5.60
C MET A 1 -9.05 5.89 -4.99
N ASP A 2 -8.56 4.85 -5.65
CA ASP A 2 -8.50 3.51 -5.06
C ASP A 2 -7.26 3.45 -4.15
N ASP A 3 -7.48 3.64 -2.85
CA ASP A 3 -6.41 3.82 -1.88
C ASP A 3 -5.45 2.62 -1.84
N ALA A 4 -5.96 1.40 -2.06
CA ALA A 4 -5.12 0.20 -2.13
C ALA A 4 -4.22 0.21 -3.36
N ALA A 5 -4.74 0.60 -4.53
CA ALA A 5 -3.95 0.69 -5.77
C ALA A 5 -2.86 1.77 -5.68
N TYR A 6 -3.18 2.91 -5.04
CA TYR A 6 -2.20 3.96 -4.77
C TYR A 6 -1.03 3.44 -3.93
N PHE A 7 -1.31 2.77 -2.82
CA PHE A 7 -0.26 2.25 -1.95
C PHE A 7 0.58 1.15 -2.61
N ARG A 8 -0.03 0.26 -3.42
CA ARG A 8 0.73 -0.73 -4.20
C ARG A 8 1.68 -0.08 -5.19
N ARG A 9 1.23 0.96 -5.89
CA ARG A 9 2.08 1.71 -6.83
C ARG A 9 3.25 2.37 -6.11
N ARG A 10 2.99 3.06 -4.98
CA ARG A 10 4.05 3.71 -4.20
C ARG A 10 5.04 2.70 -3.62
N ALA A 11 4.59 1.53 -3.15
CA ALA A 11 5.49 0.48 -2.69
C ALA A 11 6.47 0.03 -3.79
N ARG A 12 5.98 -0.12 -5.03
CA ARG A 12 6.82 -0.45 -6.19
C ARG A 12 7.84 0.65 -6.49
N GLU A 13 7.39 1.91 -6.53
CA GLU A 13 8.27 3.07 -6.78
C GLU A 13 9.38 3.18 -5.72
N GLU A 14 9.07 2.96 -4.44
CA GLU A 14 10.10 2.98 -3.39
C GLU A 14 11.11 1.83 -3.52
N ARG A 15 10.70 0.64 -3.98
CA ARG A 15 11.66 -0.44 -4.29
C ARG A 15 12.56 -0.11 -5.47
N GLU A 16 12.01 0.53 -6.51
CA GLU A 16 12.80 0.99 -7.65
C GLU A 16 13.84 2.03 -7.20
N ARG A 17 13.45 2.97 -6.33
CA ARG A 17 14.38 3.94 -5.72
C ARG A 17 15.47 3.25 -4.91
N ALA A 18 15.09 2.30 -4.04
CA ALA A 18 16.04 1.53 -3.24
C ALA A 18 17.07 0.80 -4.12
N ALA A 19 16.63 0.22 -5.25
CA ALA A 19 17.50 -0.50 -6.19
C ALA A 19 18.51 0.41 -6.91
N THR A 20 18.23 1.71 -6.98
CA THR A 20 19.12 2.71 -7.59
C THR A 20 19.96 3.49 -6.57
N CYS A 21 19.74 3.29 -5.27
CA CYS A 21 20.50 3.97 -4.23
C CYS A 21 21.86 3.30 -4.00
N GLU A 22 22.93 4.07 -4.11
CA GLU A 22 24.29 3.64 -3.74
C GLU A 22 24.53 3.71 -2.22
N ASP A 23 23.77 4.57 -1.52
CA ASP A 23 23.83 4.72 -0.07
C ASP A 23 22.95 3.67 0.62
N ASN A 24 23.57 2.75 1.35
CA ASN A 24 22.92 1.64 2.04
C ASN A 24 21.84 2.11 3.05
N PRO A 25 22.12 3.07 3.97
CA PRO A 25 21.11 3.72 4.79
C PRO A 25 19.90 4.27 4.01
N ALA A 26 20.14 4.96 2.88
CA ALA A 26 19.06 5.51 2.06
C ALA A 26 18.22 4.40 1.40
N ALA A 27 18.88 3.37 0.85
CA ALA A 27 18.22 2.20 0.29
C ALA A 27 17.34 1.50 1.33
N LEU A 28 17.84 1.32 2.56
CA LEU A 28 17.08 0.74 3.67
C LEU A 28 15.86 1.59 4.06
N ALA A 29 15.98 2.92 4.03
CA ALA A 29 14.85 3.80 4.29
C ALA A 29 13.75 3.62 3.22
N HIS A 30 14.12 3.56 1.94
CA HIS A 30 13.20 3.28 0.84
C HIS A 30 12.52 1.92 0.96
N LEU A 31 13.27 0.86 1.32
CA LEU A 31 12.70 -0.48 1.55
C LEU A 31 11.68 -0.47 2.70
N ARG A 32 11.99 0.19 3.83
CA ARG A 32 11.05 0.33 4.95
C ARG A 32 9.78 1.07 4.56
N MET A 33 9.89 2.10 3.72
CA MET A 33 8.73 2.81 3.18
C MET A 33 7.89 1.91 2.27
N ALA A 34 8.52 1.10 1.42
CA ALA A 34 7.82 0.15 0.55
C ALA A 34 6.99 -0.86 1.37
N ASP A 35 7.58 -1.42 2.42
CA ASP A 35 6.93 -2.40 3.29
C ASP A 35 5.74 -1.81 4.06
N GLU A 36 5.86 -0.55 4.50
CA GLU A 36 4.77 0.19 5.13
C GLU A 36 3.61 0.42 4.15
N TYR A 37 3.90 0.81 2.91
CA TYR A 37 2.88 0.97 1.88
C TYR A 37 2.18 -0.36 1.55
N GLU A 38 2.90 -1.48 1.48
CA GLU A 38 2.26 -2.78 1.30
C GLU A 38 1.38 -3.19 2.48
N ARG A 39 1.81 -2.90 3.72
CA ARG A 39 0.95 -3.14 4.90
C ARG A 39 -0.35 -2.34 4.80
N ARG A 40 -0.28 -1.06 4.41
CA ARG A 40 -1.49 -0.23 4.22
C ARG A 40 -2.39 -0.74 3.09
N ALA A 41 -1.79 -1.12 1.95
CA ALA A 41 -2.55 -1.70 0.84
C ALA A 41 -3.29 -2.98 1.26
N ARG A 42 -2.64 -3.86 2.02
CA ARG A 42 -3.26 -5.08 2.58
C ARG A 42 -4.38 -4.74 3.55
N HIS A 43 -4.16 -3.81 4.48
CA HIS A 43 -5.17 -3.40 5.44
C HIS A 43 -6.43 -2.87 4.75
N ILE A 44 -6.28 -2.01 3.74
CA ILE A 44 -7.41 -1.47 2.98
C ILE A 44 -8.11 -2.55 2.16
N SER A 45 -7.34 -3.44 1.52
CA SER A 45 -7.93 -4.57 0.79
C SER A 45 -8.77 -5.46 1.72
N MET A 46 -8.28 -5.73 2.94
CA MET A 46 -9.00 -6.48 3.96
C MET A 46 -10.25 -5.74 4.45
N GLN A 47 -10.16 -4.43 4.66
CA GLN A 47 -11.32 -3.61 5.04
C GLN A 47 -12.40 -3.67 3.96
N LEU A 48 -12.04 -3.47 2.69
CA LEU A 48 -12.98 -3.56 1.55
C LEU A 48 -13.63 -4.94 1.43
N MET A 49 -12.89 -6.02 1.72
CA MET A 49 -13.45 -7.37 1.76
C MET A 49 -14.36 -7.62 2.99
N SER A 50 -14.23 -6.81 4.03
CA SER A 50 -14.96 -6.96 5.29
C SER A 50 -16.14 -5.99 5.44
N VAL A 51 -16.42 -5.13 4.45
CA VAL A 51 -17.63 -4.29 4.46
C VAL A 51 -18.83 -5.18 4.11
N PRO A 52 -19.76 -5.49 5.05
CA PRO A 52 -21.02 -6.09 4.67
C PRO A 52 -21.76 -5.09 3.79
N SER A 53 -22.21 -5.56 2.63
CA SER A 53 -23.12 -4.82 1.76
C SER A 53 -24.33 -4.42 2.59
N GLN A 54 -24.44 -3.14 2.94
CA GLN A 54 -25.71 -2.57 3.39
C GLN A 54 -26.61 -2.46 2.16
N SER A 55 -27.08 -3.61 1.68
CA SER A 55 -28.20 -3.67 0.76
C SER A 55 -29.42 -3.20 1.51
N GLU A 56 -29.83 -1.96 1.21
CA GLU A 56 -31.22 -1.57 1.00
C GLU A 56 -32.27 -2.48 1.67
N GLN A 57 -32.68 -2.13 2.88
CA GLN A 57 -34.05 -2.35 3.34
C GLN A 57 -34.56 -0.96 3.75
N GLY A 58 -35.47 -0.29 3.06
CA GLY A 58 -36.57 -0.80 2.25
C GLY A 58 -37.87 -0.64 3.04
N ARG A 59 -38.46 0.55 2.89
CA ARG A 59 -39.79 1.02 3.35
C ARG A 59 -39.94 1.51 4.80
#